data_AF-A0A1S4CS39-F1
#
_entry.id   AF-A0A1S4CS39-F1
#
_cell.length_a   1.000
_cell.length_b   1.000
_cell.length_c   1.000
_cell.angle_alpha   90.00
_cell.angle_beta   90.00
_cell.angle_gamma   90.00
#
_symmetry.space_group_name_H-M   'P 1'
#
loop_
_entity.id
_entity.type
_entity.pdbx_description
1 polymer ?
#
loop_
_entity_poly.entity_id
_entity_poly.type
_entity_poly.pdbx_seq_one_letter_code
_entity_poly.pdbx_strand_id
1 'polypeptide(L)'
;MDKFFTRLDHSQPSPSCQSLIQANVNLSYLINELDLGSLKGDPGERIPISDYNPRIRDEVRKHYIQQGPCQPSKHQFPKTLIGGRMRQFVPSWFNGQFSKWLEYSVKKDAAFCLCCYLFKNEFIHGSAGEFYTKNGFRAWNKGLERLRLHVGDVISVHDKCFKKMLDLSNHHQSIQLVFDKHSERLK
;
A
#
# COMPACT_ATOMS: atom_id res chain seq x y z
N MET A 1 26.11 -11.15 64.28
CA MET A 1 26.02 -9.85 63.58
C MET A 1 25.96 -10.17 62.10
N ASP A 2 24.75 -10.44 61.63
CA ASP A 2 24.45 -10.78 60.24
C ASP A 2 24.26 -9.50 59.42
N LYS A 3 24.96 -9.37 58.29
CA LYS A 3 24.59 -8.43 57.23
C LYS A 3 24.71 -9.08 55.85
N PHE A 4 23.59 -9.69 55.47
CA PHE A 4 22.92 -9.69 54.16
C PHE A 4 23.77 -9.69 52.88
N PHE A 5 23.75 -10.85 52.23
CA PHE A 5 23.69 -10.97 50.77
C PHE A 5 22.37 -10.36 50.26
N THR A 6 22.43 -9.45 49.29
CA THR A 6 21.29 -9.22 48.40
C THR A 6 21.78 -9.10 46.97
N ARG A 7 21.50 -10.15 46.19
CA ARG A 7 21.54 -10.12 44.72
C ARG A 7 20.49 -9.13 44.24
N LEU A 8 20.93 -8.07 43.56
CA LEU A 8 20.07 -7.27 42.69
C LEU A 8 20.18 -7.86 41.29
N ASP A 9 19.34 -8.84 41.01
CA ASP A 9 19.00 -9.20 39.64
C ASP A 9 17.48 -9.14 39.53
N HIS A 10 16.99 -8.06 38.93
CA HIS A 10 15.71 -7.95 38.26
C HIS A 10 15.64 -6.55 37.63
N SER A 11 16.20 -6.43 36.44
CA SER A 11 15.85 -5.40 35.47
C SER A 11 14.40 -5.62 35.02
N GLN A 12 13.44 -5.29 35.89
CA GLN A 12 12.05 -5.13 35.48
C GLN A 12 12.01 -3.93 34.52
N PRO A 13 11.62 -4.11 33.24
CA PRO A 13 11.53 -3.01 32.30
C PRO A 13 10.50 -1.99 32.80
N SER A 14 10.80 -0.71 32.61
CA SER A 14 9.91 0.38 33.04
C SER A 14 8.48 0.18 32.52
N PRO A 15 7.44 0.73 33.18
CA PRO A 15 6.06 0.59 32.75
C PRO A 15 5.81 1.04 31.29
N SER A 16 6.58 2.03 30.81
CA SER A 16 6.53 2.45 29.40
C SER A 16 7.14 1.39 28.48
N CYS A 17 8.27 0.79 28.86
CA CYS A 17 8.87 -0.32 28.12
C CYS A 17 7.95 -1.56 28.09
N GLN A 18 7.28 -1.91 29.19
CA GLN A 18 6.33 -3.03 29.22
C GLN A 18 5.14 -2.80 28.28
N SER A 19 4.60 -1.59 28.26
CA SER A 19 3.48 -1.24 27.36
C SER A 19 3.89 -1.29 25.88
N LEU A 20 5.11 -0.86 25.55
CA LEU A 20 5.67 -0.93 24.21
C LEU A 20 5.96 -2.38 23.79
N ILE A 21 6.51 -3.19 24.69
CA ILE A 21 6.75 -4.62 24.44
C ILE A 21 5.41 -5.35 24.20
N GLN A 22 4.39 -5.11 25.02
CA GLN A 22 3.07 -5.72 24.85
C GLN A 22 2.40 -5.27 23.54
N ALA A 23 2.52 -3.98 23.19
CA ALA A 23 2.02 -3.46 21.91
C ALA A 23 2.72 -4.11 20.71
N ASN A 24 4.04 -4.32 20.80
CA ASN A 24 4.83 -4.97 19.75
C ASN A 24 4.49 -6.47 19.60
N VAL A 25 4.29 -7.18 20.72
CA VAL A 25 3.84 -8.59 20.70
C VAL A 25 2.43 -8.72 20.14
N ASN A 26 1.52 -7.81 20.49
CA ASN A 26 0.17 -7.79 19.93
C ASN A 26 0.18 -7.44 18.42
N LEU A 27 1.09 -6.58 17.97
CA LEU A 27 1.24 -6.24 16.57
C LEU A 27 1.81 -7.40 15.75
N SER A 28 2.84 -8.08 16.25
CA SER A 28 3.42 -9.24 15.56
C SER A 28 2.41 -10.39 15.44
N TYR A 29 1.60 -10.63 16.47
CA TYR A 29 0.50 -11.59 16.41
C TYR A 29 -0.53 -11.23 15.34
N LEU A 30 -0.99 -9.97 15.29
CA LEU A 30 -1.94 -9.51 14.26
C LEU A 30 -1.36 -9.60 12.83
N ILE A 31 -0.07 -9.35 12.67
CA ILE A 31 0.63 -9.50 11.38
C ILE A 31 0.73 -10.97 10.97
N ASN A 32 1.01 -11.86 11.93
CA ASN A 32 1.06 -13.30 11.68
C ASN A 32 -0.33 -13.86 11.32
N GLU A 33 -1.40 -13.39 11.97
CA GLU A 33 -2.78 -13.76 11.62
C GLU A 33 -3.21 -13.26 10.24
N LEU A 34 -2.69 -12.10 9.80
CA LEU A 34 -3.03 -11.52 8.49
C LEU A 34 -2.56 -12.33 7.29
N ASP A 35 -1.69 -13.32 7.48
CA ASP A 35 -0.95 -14.01 6.42
C ASP A 35 -0.69 -13.07 5.25
N LEU A 36 0.28 -12.17 5.39
CA LEU A 36 0.58 -11.17 4.35
C LEU A 36 0.82 -11.80 2.96
N GLY A 37 1.18 -13.09 2.90
CA GLY A 37 1.29 -13.85 1.64
C GLY A 37 -0.05 -14.18 0.99
N SER A 38 -1.16 -14.12 1.72
CA SER A 38 -2.53 -14.34 1.23
C SER A 38 -3.18 -13.10 0.60
N LEU A 39 -2.56 -11.92 0.77
CA LEU A 39 -3.07 -10.66 0.24
C LEU A 39 -3.19 -10.70 -1.28
N LYS A 40 -4.32 -10.20 -1.79
CA LYS A 40 -4.62 -10.27 -3.23
C LYS A 40 -3.84 -9.21 -4.01
N GLY A 41 -3.02 -9.66 -4.96
CA GLY A 41 -2.27 -8.77 -5.86
C GLY A 41 -3.16 -8.01 -6.84
N ASP A 42 -4.27 -8.59 -7.31
CA ASP A 42 -5.19 -7.92 -8.25
C ASP A 42 -5.98 -6.81 -7.53
N PRO A 43 -5.93 -5.56 -7.99
CA PRO A 43 -6.58 -4.43 -7.31
C PRO A 43 -8.10 -4.55 -7.26
N GLY A 44 -8.70 -5.31 -8.18
CA GLY A 44 -10.13 -5.58 -8.17
C GLY A 44 -10.58 -6.57 -7.09
N GLU A 45 -9.65 -7.28 -6.46
CA GLU A 45 -9.89 -8.27 -5.40
C GLU A 45 -9.50 -7.80 -4.00
N ARG A 46 -8.81 -6.66 -3.90
CA ARG A 46 -8.40 -6.10 -2.62
C ARG A 46 -9.60 -5.56 -1.85
N ILE A 47 -9.63 -5.80 -0.54
CA ILE A 47 -10.54 -5.09 0.36
C ILE A 47 -10.01 -3.67 0.63
N PRO A 48 -10.88 -2.69 0.90
CA PRO A 48 -10.45 -1.33 1.26
C PRO A 48 -9.47 -1.30 2.45
N ILE A 49 -8.49 -0.40 2.41
CA ILE A 49 -7.52 -0.22 3.52
C ILE A 49 -8.22 0.14 4.86
N SER A 50 -9.37 0.81 4.81
CA SER A 50 -10.20 1.10 5.99
C SER A 50 -10.70 -0.14 6.71
N ASP A 51 -10.85 -1.26 6.00
CA ASP A 51 -11.53 -2.45 6.52
C ASP A 51 -10.55 -3.35 7.28
N TYR A 52 -9.24 -3.10 7.15
CA TYR A 52 -8.21 -3.67 8.00
C TYR A 52 -8.18 -3.00 9.38
N ASN A 53 -7.77 -3.75 10.41
CA ASN A 53 -7.52 -3.24 11.74
C ASN A 53 -6.52 -2.05 11.69
N PRO A 54 -6.80 -0.92 12.36
CA PRO A 54 -5.92 0.26 12.32
C PRO A 54 -4.43 -0.01 12.61
N ARG A 55 -4.12 -1.00 13.46
CA ARG A 55 -2.74 -1.32 13.86
C ARG A 55 -1.89 -1.93 12.74
N ILE A 56 -2.52 -2.50 11.72
CA ILE A 56 -1.86 -3.29 10.66
C ILE A 56 -1.89 -2.59 9.29
N ARG A 57 -2.65 -1.50 9.16
CA ARG A 57 -2.84 -0.81 7.87
C ARG A 57 -1.53 -0.38 7.24
N ASP A 58 -0.58 0.08 8.05
CA ASP A 58 0.73 0.52 7.56
C ASP A 58 1.58 -0.66 7.06
N GLU A 59 1.50 -1.83 7.69
CA GLU A 59 2.16 -3.03 7.19
C GLU A 59 1.56 -3.52 5.87
N VAL A 60 0.23 -3.49 5.77
CA VAL A 60 -0.48 -3.78 4.51
C VAL A 60 -0.07 -2.79 3.40
N ARG A 61 0.06 -1.50 3.74
CA ARG A 61 0.54 -0.47 2.79
C ARG A 61 1.97 -0.74 2.35
N LYS A 62 2.88 -1.01 3.29
CA LYS A 62 4.28 -1.35 2.98
C LYS A 62 4.36 -2.56 2.05
N HIS A 63 3.57 -3.60 2.32
CA HIS A 63 3.50 -4.79 1.47
C HIS A 63 3.13 -4.45 0.02
N TYR A 64 2.03 -3.71 -0.21
CA TYR A 64 1.62 -3.35 -1.56
C TYR A 64 2.60 -2.37 -2.25
N ILE A 65 3.25 -1.48 -1.49
CA ILE A 65 4.31 -0.60 -2.04
C ILE A 65 5.52 -1.43 -2.49
N GLN A 66 5.91 -2.43 -1.70
CA GLN A 66 7.03 -3.32 -2.03
C GLN A 66 6.74 -4.19 -3.26
N GLN A 67 5.51 -4.68 -3.41
CA GLN A 67 5.06 -5.41 -4.60
C GLN A 67 4.98 -4.51 -5.84
N GLY A 68 4.69 -3.22 -5.64
CA GLY A 68 4.48 -2.26 -6.72
C GLY A 68 3.10 -2.38 -7.37
N PRO A 69 2.83 -1.53 -8.38
CA PRO A 69 1.54 -1.52 -9.06
C PRO A 69 1.31 -2.81 -9.86
N CYS A 70 0.09 -3.36 -9.79
CA CYS A 70 -0.30 -4.53 -10.58
C CYS A 70 -0.35 -4.20 -12.08
N GLN A 71 0.68 -4.60 -12.83
CA GLN A 71 0.85 -4.31 -14.26
C GLN A 71 1.09 -5.60 -15.06
N PRO A 72 0.02 -6.28 -15.52
CA PRO A 72 0.14 -7.53 -16.26
C PRO A 72 0.85 -7.34 -17.61
N SER A 73 2.01 -7.98 -17.80
CA SER A 73 2.86 -7.80 -19.00
C SER A 73 2.48 -8.68 -20.19
N LYS A 74 1.95 -9.88 -19.95
CA LYS A 74 1.55 -10.86 -20.99
C LYS A 74 0.03 -11.06 -21.10
N HIS A 75 -0.75 -10.13 -20.55
CA HIS A 75 -2.20 -10.23 -20.56
C HIS A 75 -2.80 -9.74 -21.88
N GLN A 76 -3.77 -10.47 -22.41
CA GLN A 76 -4.59 -10.01 -23.53
C GLN A 76 -5.77 -9.20 -22.99
N PHE A 77 -5.70 -7.88 -23.14
CA PHE A 77 -6.73 -6.97 -22.65
C PHE A 77 -8.03 -7.15 -23.44
N PRO A 78 -9.17 -7.39 -22.77
CA PRO A 78 -10.46 -7.55 -23.43
C PRO A 78 -10.86 -6.30 -24.24
N LYS A 79 -11.48 -6.54 -25.40
CA LYS A 79 -12.05 -5.47 -26.22
C LYS A 79 -13.54 -5.34 -25.92
N THR A 80 -13.97 -4.14 -25.60
CA THR A 80 -15.36 -3.79 -25.34
C THR A 80 -15.84 -2.74 -26.36
N LEU A 81 -17.09 -2.84 -26.81
CA LEU A 81 -17.69 -1.85 -27.71
C LEU A 81 -17.99 -0.56 -26.93
N ILE A 82 -17.28 0.53 -27.23
CA ILE A 82 -17.44 1.84 -26.58
C ILE A 82 -17.48 2.93 -27.65
N GLY A 83 -18.61 3.66 -27.74
CA GLY A 83 -18.78 4.74 -28.72
C GLY A 83 -18.65 4.26 -30.16
N GLY A 84 -19.23 3.10 -30.47
CA GLY A 84 -19.24 2.53 -31.82
C GLY A 84 -17.91 1.93 -32.30
N ARG A 85 -16.89 1.83 -31.44
CA ARG A 85 -15.62 1.18 -31.78
C ARG A 85 -15.20 0.19 -30.69
N MET A 86 -14.53 -0.88 -31.08
CA MET A 86 -13.91 -1.81 -30.12
C MET A 86 -12.72 -1.12 -29.46
N ARG A 87 -12.76 -1.00 -28.14
CA ARG A 87 -11.73 -0.35 -27.32
C ARG A 87 -11.26 -1.29 -26.22
N GLN A 88 -10.03 -1.13 -25.80
CA GLN A 88 -9.42 -1.90 -24.71
C GLN A 88 -8.48 -0.99 -23.92
N PHE A 89 -8.05 -1.44 -22.75
CA PHE A 89 -6.93 -0.84 -22.04
C PHE A 89 -5.68 -0.82 -22.95
N VAL A 90 -4.90 0.26 -22.88
CA VAL A 90 -3.70 0.43 -23.71
C VAL A 90 -2.46 0.15 -22.84
N PRO A 91 -1.72 -0.94 -23.08
CA PRO A 91 -0.60 -1.35 -22.22
C PRO A 91 0.52 -0.31 -22.15
N SER A 92 0.69 0.50 -23.19
CA SER A 92 1.70 1.56 -23.19
C SER A 92 1.45 2.63 -22.14
N TRP A 93 0.26 2.71 -21.53
CA TRP A 93 0.01 3.57 -20.37
C TRP A 93 0.79 3.13 -19.12
N PHE A 94 1.24 1.87 -19.02
CA PHE A 94 2.15 1.47 -17.95
C PHE A 94 3.55 2.07 -18.09
N ASN A 95 3.87 2.69 -19.23
CA ASN A 95 5.17 3.31 -19.46
C ASN A 95 5.13 4.81 -19.11
N GLY A 96 6.29 5.35 -18.73
CA GLY A 96 6.45 6.79 -18.50
C GLY A 96 5.72 7.29 -17.25
N GLN A 97 4.93 8.36 -17.40
CA GLN A 97 4.40 9.15 -16.27
C GLN A 97 3.40 8.42 -15.36
N PHE A 98 2.78 7.32 -15.82
CA PHE A 98 1.81 6.56 -15.00
C PHE A 98 2.38 5.27 -14.42
N SER A 99 3.61 4.90 -14.82
CA SER A 99 4.26 3.63 -14.46
C SER A 99 4.32 3.36 -12.96
N LYS A 100 4.47 4.41 -12.14
CA LYS A 100 4.65 4.28 -10.69
C LYS A 100 3.37 3.97 -9.90
N TRP A 101 2.19 4.09 -10.51
CA TRP A 101 0.93 3.99 -9.76
C TRP A 101 -0.24 3.36 -10.52
N LEU A 102 -0.20 3.34 -11.85
CA LEU A 102 -1.30 2.80 -12.66
C LEU A 102 -1.34 1.29 -12.54
N GLU A 103 -2.48 0.77 -12.10
CA GLU A 103 -2.73 -0.66 -11.97
C GLU A 103 -3.86 -1.09 -12.91
N TYR A 104 -3.90 -2.38 -13.22
CA TYR A 104 -5.01 -3.00 -13.95
C TYR A 104 -5.49 -4.25 -13.23
N SER A 105 -6.80 -4.38 -13.07
CA SER A 105 -7.44 -5.61 -12.60
C SER A 105 -7.82 -6.47 -13.79
N VAL A 106 -7.26 -7.69 -13.86
CA VAL A 106 -7.68 -8.70 -14.83
C VAL A 106 -9.10 -9.14 -14.52
N LYS A 107 -9.43 -9.31 -13.24
CA LYS A 107 -10.76 -9.77 -12.81
C LYS A 107 -11.87 -8.80 -13.17
N LYS A 108 -11.62 -7.48 -13.08
CA LYS A 108 -12.63 -6.45 -13.33
C LYS A 108 -12.56 -5.82 -14.73
N ASP A 109 -11.53 -6.12 -15.51
CA ASP A 109 -11.20 -5.39 -16.75
C ASP A 109 -11.26 -3.87 -16.53
N ALA A 110 -10.50 -3.37 -15.56
CA ALA A 110 -10.55 -1.97 -15.18
C ALA A 110 -9.21 -1.47 -14.62
N ALA A 111 -8.94 -0.18 -14.81
CA ALA A 111 -7.74 0.49 -14.33
C ALA A 111 -7.95 1.05 -12.92
N PHE A 112 -6.91 0.95 -12.09
CA PHE A 112 -6.88 1.39 -10.70
C PHE A 112 -5.66 2.27 -10.44
N CYS A 113 -5.63 2.90 -9.27
CA CYS A 113 -4.52 3.72 -8.82
C CYS A 113 -4.02 3.23 -7.46
N LEU A 114 -2.78 2.74 -7.42
CA LEU A 114 -2.17 2.18 -6.22
C LEU A 114 -2.14 3.19 -5.08
N CYS A 115 -1.57 4.38 -5.29
CA CYS A 115 -1.43 5.37 -4.22
C CYS A 115 -2.79 5.81 -3.67
N CYS A 116 -3.79 6.01 -4.54
CA CYS A 116 -5.14 6.36 -4.10
C CYS A 116 -5.78 5.22 -3.31
N TYR A 117 -5.62 3.96 -3.74
CA TYR A 117 -6.11 2.80 -2.97
C TYR A 117 -5.51 2.78 -1.55
N LEU A 118 -4.23 3.10 -1.42
CA LEU A 118 -3.51 3.06 -0.14
C LEU A 118 -3.88 4.20 0.84
N PHE A 119 -4.12 5.41 0.33
CA PHE A 119 -4.16 6.62 1.17
C PHE A 119 -5.43 7.49 1.01
N LYS A 120 -6.35 7.20 0.09
CA LYS A 120 -7.51 8.09 -0.16
C LYS A 120 -8.31 8.46 1.10
N ASN A 121 -8.45 7.52 2.03
CA ASN A 121 -9.30 7.66 3.22
C ASN A 121 -8.72 8.67 4.23
N GLU A 122 -7.48 9.12 4.03
CA GLU A 122 -6.85 10.16 4.84
C GLU A 122 -7.15 11.57 4.33
N PHE A 123 -7.75 11.70 3.13
CA PHE A 123 -8.01 12.99 2.48
C PHE A 123 -9.46 13.17 2.04
N ILE A 124 -10.18 12.08 1.76
CA ILE A 124 -11.59 12.09 1.40
C ILE A 124 -12.35 11.12 2.30
N HIS A 125 -13.49 11.57 2.78
CA HIS A 125 -14.48 10.73 3.45
C HIS A 125 -15.69 10.51 2.53
N GLY A 126 -16.22 9.28 2.49
CA GLY A 126 -17.38 8.91 1.67
C GLY A 126 -17.05 8.35 0.28
N SER A 127 -18.07 8.22 -0.57
CA SER A 127 -17.98 7.54 -1.88
C SER A 127 -17.39 8.40 -3.02
N ALA A 128 -17.07 9.67 -2.74
CA ALA A 128 -16.45 10.55 -3.71
C ALA A 128 -15.04 10.03 -4.09
N GLY A 129 -14.81 9.74 -5.37
CA GLY A 129 -13.49 9.31 -5.87
C GLY A 129 -13.23 7.79 -5.85
N GLU A 130 -14.26 6.95 -5.71
CA GLU A 130 -14.11 5.47 -5.72
C GLU A 130 -13.73 4.87 -7.09
N PHE A 131 -13.75 5.65 -8.17
CA PHE A 131 -13.50 5.16 -9.54
C PHE A 131 -12.15 4.48 -9.69
N TYR A 132 -11.07 5.01 -9.12
CA TYR A 132 -9.74 4.41 -9.25
C TYR A 132 -9.36 3.46 -8.11
N THR A 133 -10.26 3.21 -7.15
CA THR A 133 -9.91 2.49 -5.92
C THR A 133 -10.82 1.31 -5.58
N LYS A 134 -12.10 1.35 -5.95
CA LYS A 134 -13.06 0.27 -5.68
C LYS A 134 -13.62 -0.35 -6.95
N ASN A 135 -14.13 0.50 -7.85
CA ASN A 135 -14.84 0.05 -9.05
C ASN A 135 -13.89 -0.14 -10.23
N GLY A 136 -12.83 0.66 -10.30
CA GLY A 136 -11.96 0.73 -11.45
C GLY A 136 -12.53 1.62 -12.56
N PHE A 137 -11.64 2.12 -13.41
CA PHE A 137 -11.96 2.93 -14.57
C PHE A 137 -11.90 2.09 -15.85
N ARG A 138 -12.95 2.15 -16.69
CA ARG A 138 -13.04 1.39 -17.95
C ARG A 138 -13.42 2.23 -19.19
N ALA A 139 -13.42 3.57 -19.10
CA ALA A 139 -13.80 4.41 -20.25
C ALA A 139 -12.64 4.59 -21.24
N TRP A 140 -12.25 3.50 -21.91
CA TRP A 140 -11.08 3.40 -22.78
C TRP A 140 -11.03 4.42 -23.91
N ASN A 141 -12.19 4.87 -24.40
CA ASN A 141 -12.31 5.92 -25.41
C ASN A 141 -11.76 7.29 -24.95
N LYS A 142 -11.69 7.55 -23.64
CA LYS A 142 -11.12 8.76 -23.03
C LYS A 142 -10.00 8.43 -22.04
N GLY A 143 -9.38 7.26 -22.15
CA GLY A 143 -8.50 6.73 -21.11
C GLY A 143 -7.36 7.67 -20.73
N LEU A 144 -6.59 8.15 -21.71
CA LEU A 144 -5.46 9.05 -21.47
C LEU A 144 -5.90 10.41 -20.87
N GLU A 145 -6.99 10.99 -21.37
CA GLU A 145 -7.58 12.22 -20.84
C GLU A 145 -7.98 12.03 -19.37
N ARG A 146 -8.67 10.93 -19.06
CA ARG A 146 -9.15 10.62 -17.71
C ARG A 146 -8.00 10.34 -16.74
N LEU A 147 -6.94 9.65 -17.19
CA LEU A 147 -5.73 9.45 -16.38
C LEU A 147 -5.04 10.78 -16.05
N ARG A 148 -4.91 11.70 -17.02
CA ARG A 148 -4.33 13.03 -16.78
C ARG A 148 -5.20 13.86 -15.83
N LEU A 149 -6.51 13.87 -16.02
CA LEU A 149 -7.44 14.54 -15.12
C LEU A 149 -7.41 13.95 -13.71
N HIS A 150 -7.20 12.63 -13.58
CA HIS A 150 -7.07 11.97 -12.30
C HIS A 150 -5.81 12.39 -11.54
N VAL A 151 -4.66 12.47 -12.22
CA VAL A 151 -3.44 13.04 -11.66
C VAL A 151 -3.71 14.48 -11.22
N GLY A 152 -4.40 15.26 -12.06
CA GLY A 152 -4.76 16.64 -11.77
C GLY A 152 -3.53 17.52 -11.55
N ASP A 153 -3.76 18.63 -10.84
CA ASP A 153 -2.71 19.59 -10.51
C ASP A 153 -2.00 19.27 -9.18
N VAL A 154 -1.00 20.08 -8.84
CA VAL A 154 -0.33 20.05 -7.53
C VAL A 154 -1.39 20.18 -6.43
N ILE A 155 -1.30 19.39 -5.36
CA ILE A 155 -2.28 19.32 -4.24
C ILE A 155 -3.56 18.53 -4.58
N SER A 156 -3.67 17.92 -5.76
CA SER A 156 -4.74 16.95 -6.03
C SER A 156 -4.70 15.79 -5.02
N VAL A 157 -5.80 15.05 -4.93
CA VAL A 157 -5.87 13.85 -4.08
C VAL A 157 -4.81 12.84 -4.51
N HIS A 158 -4.61 12.67 -5.82
CA HIS A 158 -3.57 11.81 -6.36
C HIS A 158 -2.19 12.26 -5.91
N ASP A 159 -1.85 13.55 -6.07
CA ASP A 159 -0.55 14.11 -5.67
C ASP A 159 -0.28 13.89 -4.17
N LYS A 160 -1.27 14.16 -3.32
CA LYS A 160 -1.18 13.91 -1.86
C LYS A 160 -0.97 12.44 -1.53
N CYS A 161 -1.74 11.54 -2.15
CA CYS A 161 -1.60 10.09 -1.94
C CYS A 161 -0.25 9.58 -2.46
N PHE A 162 0.20 10.10 -3.60
CA PHE A 162 1.46 9.71 -4.22
C PHE A 162 2.65 10.14 -3.36
N LYS A 163 2.64 11.36 -2.80
CA LYS A 163 3.66 11.82 -1.83
C LYS A 163 3.72 10.92 -0.60
N LYS A 164 2.58 10.58 0.01
CA LYS A 164 2.55 9.64 1.15
C LYS A 164 3.12 8.26 0.82
N MET A 165 2.84 7.76 -0.38
CA MET A 165 3.40 6.50 -0.85
C MET A 165 4.93 6.56 -0.96
N LEU A 166 5.48 7.66 -1.50
CA LEU A 166 6.93 7.88 -1.57
C LEU A 166 7.55 8.02 -0.18
N ASP A 167 6.94 8.79 0.72
CA ASP A 167 7.44 8.99 2.08
C ASP A 167 7.50 7.66 2.85
N LEU A 168 6.43 6.85 2.76
CA LEU A 168 6.38 5.54 3.42
C LEU A 168 7.43 4.57 2.83
N SER A 169 7.62 4.59 1.51
CA SER A 169 8.66 3.79 0.84
C SER A 169 10.07 4.18 1.30
N ASN A 170 10.37 5.47 1.35
CA ASN A 170 11.69 5.99 1.74
C ASN A 170 12.00 5.69 3.21
N HIS A 171 11.01 5.84 4.09
CA HIS A 171 11.14 5.50 5.50
C HIS A 171 11.40 4.01 5.70
N HIS A 172 10.68 3.15 4.97
CA HIS A 172 10.90 1.70 5.02
C HIS A 172 12.31 1.32 4.56
N GLN A 173 12.78 1.87 3.43
CA GLN A 173 14.15 1.62 2.93
C GLN A 173 15.22 2.09 3.91
N SER A 174 15.06 3.28 4.49
CA SER A 174 16.02 3.83 5.46
C SER A 174 16.15 2.95 6.70
N ILE A 175 15.04 2.38 7.19
CA ILE A 175 15.05 1.45 8.33
C ILE A 175 15.78 0.14 7.99
N GLN A 176 15.48 -0.46 6.83
CA GLN A 176 16.12 -1.71 6.41
C GLN A 176 17.64 -1.56 6.31
N LEU A 177 18.13 -0.47 5.71
CA LEU A 177 19.56 -0.18 5.60
C LEU A 177 20.28 -0.07 6.95
N VAL A 178 19.61 0.48 7.97
CA VAL A 178 20.18 0.57 9.33
C VAL A 178 20.30 -0.81 9.97
N PHE A 179 19.30 -1.68 9.81
CA PHE A 179 19.32 -3.05 10.32
C PHE A 179 20.38 -3.91 9.64
N ASP A 180 20.52 -3.81 8.31
CA ASP A 180 21.54 -4.52 7.55
C ASP A 180 22.94 -4.13 8.03
N LYS A 181 23.20 -2.82 8.14
CA LYS A 181 24.48 -2.28 8.63
C LYS A 181 24.80 -2.71 10.07
N HIS A 182 23.79 -2.81 10.93
CA HIS A 182 23.98 -3.32 12.29
C HIS A 182 24.29 -4.82 12.30
N SER A 183 23.60 -5.60 11.47
CA SER A 183 23.81 -7.04 11.32
C SER A 183 25.20 -7.37 10.74
N GLU A 184 25.71 -6.55 9.82
CA GLU A 184 27.08 -6.65 9.30
C GLU A 184 28.15 -6.32 10.34
N ARG A 185 27.87 -5.41 11.28
CA ARG A 185 28.80 -5.04 12.37
C ARG A 185 28.86 -6.05 13.51
N LEU A 186 27.84 -6.92 13.61
CA LEU A 186 27.76 -8.00 14.60
C LEU A 186 28.32 -9.33 14.08
N LYS A 187 28.72 -9.40 12.82
CA LYS A 187 29.44 -10.52 12.22
C LYS A 187 30.94 -10.28 12.27
#